data_AF-A0A832CKU8-F1
#
_entry.id   AF-A0A832CKU8-F1
#
_cell.length_a   1.000
_cell.length_b   1.000
_cell.length_c   1.000
_cell.angle_alpha   90.00
_cell.angle_beta   90.00
_cell.angle_gamma   90.00
#
_symmetry.space_group_name_H-M   'P 1'
#
loop_
_entity.id
_entity.type
_entity.pdbx_description
1 polymer ?
#
loop_
_entity_poly.entity_id
_entity_poly.type
_entity_poly.pdbx_seq_one_letter_code
_entity_poly.pdbx_strand_id
1 'polypeptide(L)'
;MSLEEFLGLGRREARIRIGTSGWDYEDWVGPLYESEKGMLSSYMKLFDTVEVNSSFYTLLSEKFYEGLARSALPGFLFSVKMYRGITHRKLLNPKLAEAEIDVFFKSVRPLAAQGKLGAVLVQLPPRGREEIPWFEEFLATMPEGVRVAVEFRDPSWLSGEVFALLRRYEVGYVVVDEPLLPPAVEVTAGFSYVRWHGRGERPWYYYHYSLEELEPWAERLKQLAEQVSVVLGYFNNHFRGFAPHNALQMLSLLGLAGRRQLEALARMDRYFAAAPPIGWGAVKELESGRVEEVLRALAGERRFQRGLEISSSEVQYSLTENGVSARVKSYQVEVDRAGRRLYHDCEDWKKLLESKRFCKHLVKLFLSLPREVSKEILADIVSNLEEWDFAS
;
A
#
# COMPACT_ATOMS: atom_id res chain seq x y z
N MET A 1 -7.55 -16.76 -44.47
CA MET A 1 -6.88 -15.48 -44.22
C MET A 1 -7.96 -14.43 -44.08
N SER A 2 -8.23 -13.97 -42.86
CA SER A 2 -9.29 -12.98 -42.59
C SER A 2 -8.87 -11.60 -43.11
N LEU A 3 -9.84 -10.70 -43.29
CA LEU A 3 -9.56 -9.30 -43.69
C LEU A 3 -8.64 -8.59 -42.68
N GLU A 4 -8.68 -9.00 -41.40
CA GLU A 4 -7.84 -8.47 -40.32
C GLU A 4 -6.37 -8.91 -40.45
N GLU A 5 -6.12 -10.18 -40.80
CA GLU A 5 -4.78 -10.71 -41.09
C GLU A 5 -4.17 -10.07 -42.34
N PHE A 6 -4.98 -9.82 -43.37
CA PHE A 6 -4.54 -9.18 -44.62
C PHE A 6 -4.16 -7.70 -44.44
N LEU A 7 -4.81 -6.99 -43.50
CA LEU A 7 -4.56 -5.57 -43.23
C LEU A 7 -3.41 -5.30 -42.24
N GLY A 8 -2.73 -6.33 -41.74
CA GLY A 8 -1.66 -6.15 -40.75
C GLY A 8 -2.15 -5.57 -39.42
N LEU A 9 -3.46 -5.63 -39.16
CA LEU A 9 -4.06 -5.29 -37.87
C LEU A 9 -3.88 -6.47 -36.91
N GLY A 10 -2.63 -6.93 -36.72
CA GLY A 10 -2.32 -7.82 -35.63
C GLY A 10 -2.80 -7.18 -34.34
N ARG A 11 -3.53 -7.93 -33.50
CA ARG A 11 -3.87 -7.48 -32.15
C ARG A 11 -2.58 -6.96 -31.51
N ARG A 12 -2.50 -5.64 -31.26
CA ARG A 12 -1.43 -5.08 -30.43
C ARG A 12 -1.54 -5.81 -29.10
N GLU A 13 -0.51 -6.57 -28.72
CA GLU A 13 -0.38 -7.08 -27.36
C GLU A 13 -0.65 -5.92 -26.38
N ALA A 14 -1.53 -6.15 -25.40
CA ALA A 14 -1.82 -5.13 -24.40
C ALA A 14 -0.53 -4.78 -23.67
N ARG A 15 -0.40 -3.50 -23.31
CA ARG A 15 0.69 -3.09 -22.43
C ARG A 15 0.35 -3.50 -21.00
N ILE A 16 1.10 -4.42 -20.42
CA ILE A 16 1.06 -4.70 -18.97
C ILE A 16 1.97 -3.67 -18.28
N ARG A 17 1.43 -2.94 -17.31
CA ARG A 17 2.15 -1.94 -16.52
C ARG A 17 1.99 -2.25 -15.04
N ILE A 18 3.12 -2.47 -14.36
CA ILE A 18 3.17 -2.85 -12.95
C ILE A 18 3.84 -1.73 -12.15
N GLY A 19 3.22 -1.35 -11.04
CA GLY A 19 3.76 -0.42 -10.08
C GLY A 19 3.25 -0.70 -8.68
N THR A 20 3.28 0.33 -7.84
CA THR A 20 2.84 0.25 -6.44
C THR A 20 1.73 1.27 -6.14
N SER A 21 1.00 1.03 -5.06
CA SER A 21 0.14 2.03 -4.43
C SER A 21 1.00 2.97 -3.58
N GLY A 22 1.27 4.17 -4.08
CA GLY A 22 2.21 5.13 -3.49
C GLY A 22 3.67 4.91 -3.89
N TRP A 23 4.54 5.87 -3.59
CA TRP A 23 5.97 5.83 -3.95
C TRP A 23 6.92 6.37 -2.87
N ASP A 24 6.42 7.05 -1.85
CA ASP A 24 7.21 7.89 -0.92
C ASP A 24 7.17 7.40 0.53
N TYR A 25 7.33 6.08 0.72
CA TYR A 25 7.37 5.47 2.04
C TYR A 25 8.78 5.49 2.66
N GLU A 26 8.92 5.94 3.91
CA GLU A 26 10.21 6.03 4.62
C GLU A 26 10.94 4.68 4.70
N ASP A 27 10.19 3.59 4.89
CA ASP A 27 10.72 2.23 5.00
C ASP A 27 11.21 1.63 3.67
N TRP A 28 11.06 2.37 2.56
CA TRP A 28 11.65 2.01 1.26
C TRP A 28 13.07 2.54 1.12
N VAL A 29 13.54 3.41 2.03
CA VAL A 29 14.94 3.85 2.10
C VAL A 29 15.80 2.75 2.72
N GLY A 30 16.80 2.29 1.97
CA GLY A 30 17.54 1.06 2.22
C GLY A 30 17.26 0.03 1.13
N PRO A 31 16.07 -0.62 1.12
CA PRO A 31 15.77 -1.64 0.12
C PRO A 31 15.68 -1.04 -1.31
N LEU A 32 14.89 0.01 -1.50
CA LEU A 32 14.63 0.58 -2.83
C LEU A 32 15.37 1.91 -3.08
N TYR A 33 15.39 2.80 -2.09
CA TYR A 33 15.94 4.14 -2.21
C TYR A 33 17.22 4.31 -1.41
N GLU A 34 18.12 5.16 -1.91
CA GLU A 34 19.34 5.53 -1.18
C GLU A 34 19.07 6.62 -0.11
N SER A 35 18.05 7.45 -0.32
CA SER A 35 17.66 8.50 0.62
C SER A 35 16.19 8.91 0.43
N GLU A 36 15.67 9.68 1.37
CA GLU A 36 14.32 10.26 1.30
C GLU A 36 14.18 11.36 0.23
N LYS A 37 15.28 11.87 -0.33
CA LYS A 37 15.25 12.94 -1.33
C LYS A 37 15.00 12.38 -2.72
N GLY A 38 14.04 12.97 -3.44
CA GLY A 38 13.80 12.66 -4.84
C GLY A 38 13.19 11.28 -5.10
N MET A 39 12.47 10.72 -4.13
CA MET A 39 11.86 9.37 -4.22
C MET A 39 11.05 9.17 -5.51
N LEU A 40 10.19 10.14 -5.90
CA LEU A 40 9.43 10.04 -7.15
C LEU A 40 10.34 9.93 -8.38
N SER A 41 11.43 10.71 -8.44
CA SER A 41 12.39 10.65 -9.55
C SER A 41 13.11 9.31 -9.61
N SER A 42 13.48 8.75 -8.44
CA SER A 42 14.05 7.41 -8.34
C SER A 42 13.05 6.32 -8.74
N TYR A 43 11.80 6.44 -8.31
CA TYR A 43 10.71 5.53 -8.63
C TYR A 43 10.44 5.46 -10.14
N MET A 44 10.34 6.62 -10.80
CA MET A 44 10.10 6.71 -12.26
C MET A 44 11.23 6.12 -13.12
N LYS A 45 12.42 5.85 -12.55
CA LYS A 45 13.49 5.15 -13.26
C LYS A 45 13.27 3.63 -13.31
N LEU A 46 12.40 3.10 -12.45
CA LEU A 46 12.15 1.66 -12.27
C LEU A 46 10.76 1.26 -12.77
N PHE A 47 9.77 2.11 -12.55
CA PHE A 47 8.38 1.85 -12.93
C PHE A 47 7.86 2.92 -13.87
N ASP A 48 6.89 2.56 -14.71
CA ASP A 48 6.22 3.45 -15.66
C ASP A 48 4.78 3.80 -15.23
N THR A 49 4.38 3.35 -14.04
CA THR A 49 3.06 3.61 -13.47
C THR A 49 3.10 3.65 -11.94
N VAL A 50 2.19 4.43 -11.34
CA VAL A 50 1.95 4.44 -9.89
C VAL A 50 0.49 4.77 -9.60
N GLU A 51 -0.04 4.23 -8.50
CA GLU A 51 -1.35 4.63 -7.98
C GLU A 51 -1.16 5.69 -6.88
N VAL A 52 -1.71 6.88 -7.11
CA VAL A 52 -1.75 7.99 -6.15
C VAL A 52 -2.81 7.68 -5.11
N ASN A 53 -2.37 7.37 -3.89
CA ASN A 53 -3.25 6.99 -2.77
C ASN A 53 -3.52 8.17 -1.81
N SER A 54 -2.69 9.21 -1.79
CA SER A 54 -2.88 10.38 -0.93
C SER A 54 -4.20 11.12 -1.21
N SER A 55 -4.70 11.05 -2.45
CA SER A 55 -6.01 11.58 -2.87
C SER A 55 -7.20 10.91 -2.20
N PHE A 56 -7.01 9.73 -1.62
CA PHE A 56 -8.04 9.05 -0.83
C PHE A 56 -8.40 9.83 0.44
N TYR A 57 -7.42 10.46 1.08
CA TYR A 57 -7.59 11.11 2.38
C TYR A 57 -8.02 12.57 2.27
N THR A 58 -7.71 13.23 1.14
CA THR A 58 -8.04 14.63 0.89
C THR A 58 -8.21 14.89 -0.61
N LEU A 59 -9.03 15.89 -0.96
CA LEU A 59 -9.10 16.39 -2.33
C LEU A 59 -7.83 17.19 -2.63
N LEU A 60 -6.96 16.62 -3.46
CA LEU A 60 -5.73 17.27 -3.90
C LEU A 60 -6.05 18.37 -4.92
N SER A 61 -5.27 19.45 -4.89
CA SER A 61 -5.47 20.59 -5.79
C SER A 61 -5.08 20.26 -7.24
N GLU A 62 -5.67 20.98 -8.20
CA GLU A 62 -5.28 20.92 -9.62
C GLU A 62 -3.76 21.17 -9.80
N LYS A 63 -3.20 22.14 -9.06
CA LYS A 63 -1.76 22.44 -9.05
C LYS A 63 -0.88 21.26 -8.65
N PHE A 64 -1.36 20.40 -7.75
CA PHE A 64 -0.63 19.18 -7.36
C PHE A 64 -0.51 18.24 -8.56
N TYR A 65 -1.62 17.98 -9.25
CA TYR A 65 -1.64 17.12 -10.43
C TYR A 65 -0.91 17.73 -11.63
N GLU A 66 -0.93 19.06 -11.81
CA GLU A 66 -0.05 19.76 -12.76
C GLU A 66 1.43 19.55 -12.44
N GLY A 67 1.80 19.57 -11.16
CA GLY A 67 3.15 19.25 -10.68
C GLY A 67 3.57 17.84 -11.05
N LEU A 68 2.71 16.85 -10.80
CA LEU A 68 2.95 15.46 -11.22
C LEU A 68 3.06 15.34 -12.74
N ALA A 69 2.12 15.95 -13.47
CA ALA A 69 2.10 15.91 -14.93
C ALA A 69 3.40 16.49 -15.51
N ARG A 70 3.91 17.61 -14.99
CA ARG A 70 5.20 18.18 -15.44
C ARG A 70 6.41 17.31 -15.09
N SER A 71 6.38 16.64 -13.94
CA SER A 71 7.51 15.84 -13.45
C SER A 71 7.61 14.46 -14.11
N ALA A 72 6.50 13.92 -14.60
CA ALA A 72 6.45 12.57 -15.16
C ALA A 72 7.25 12.41 -16.44
N LEU A 73 8.00 11.32 -16.54
CA LEU A 73 8.66 10.89 -17.78
C LEU A 73 7.64 10.61 -18.90
N PRO A 74 8.04 10.70 -20.18
CA PRO A 74 7.18 10.33 -21.29
C PRO A 74 6.60 8.93 -21.14
N GLY A 75 5.27 8.81 -21.27
CA GLY A 75 4.55 7.54 -21.15
C GLY A 75 4.30 7.04 -19.72
N PHE A 76 4.76 7.76 -18.69
CA PHE A 76 4.47 7.44 -17.29
C PHE A 76 2.99 7.73 -16.96
N LEU A 77 2.34 6.80 -16.27
CA LEU A 77 0.92 6.91 -15.91
C LEU A 77 0.73 7.03 -14.40
N PHE A 78 -0.19 7.90 -14.00
CA PHE A 78 -0.71 7.98 -12.64
C PHE A 78 -2.14 7.45 -12.64
N SER A 79 -2.41 6.39 -11.89
CA SER A 79 -3.78 6.08 -11.49
C SER A 79 -4.11 6.84 -10.20
N VAL A 80 -5.34 7.29 -10.03
CA VAL A 80 -5.71 8.17 -8.92
C VAL A 80 -6.84 7.55 -8.13
N LYS A 81 -6.64 7.33 -6.83
CA LYS A 81 -7.70 6.83 -5.96
C LYS A 81 -8.69 7.92 -5.62
N MET A 82 -9.97 7.64 -5.81
CA MET A 82 -11.05 8.57 -5.53
C MET A 82 -11.12 8.92 -4.04
N TYR A 83 -11.45 10.18 -3.75
CA TYR A 83 -11.55 10.68 -2.38
C TYR A 83 -12.59 9.92 -1.55
N ARG A 84 -12.20 9.49 -0.34
CA ARG A 84 -13.05 8.70 0.57
C ARG A 84 -14.34 9.39 0.99
N GLY A 85 -14.41 10.72 0.88
CA GLY A 85 -15.65 11.46 1.10
C GLY A 85 -16.76 11.02 0.13
N ILE A 86 -16.40 10.69 -1.10
CA ILE A 86 -17.33 10.18 -2.12
C ILE A 86 -17.61 8.70 -1.85
N THR A 87 -16.56 7.87 -1.74
CA THR A 87 -16.70 6.41 -1.74
C THR A 87 -17.12 5.80 -0.40
N HIS A 88 -16.63 6.31 0.74
CA HIS A 88 -16.85 5.72 2.07
C HIS A 88 -17.84 6.50 2.93
N ARG A 89 -17.85 7.84 2.84
CA ARG A 89 -18.74 8.68 3.67
C ARG A 89 -20.11 8.87 3.03
N LYS A 90 -20.14 9.22 1.74
CA LYS A 90 -21.38 9.42 0.96
C LYS A 90 -21.80 8.17 0.21
N LEU A 91 -21.02 7.08 0.32
CA LEU A 91 -21.30 5.77 -0.27
C LEU A 91 -21.68 5.85 -1.76
N LEU A 92 -20.98 6.68 -2.54
CA LEU A 92 -21.27 6.94 -3.96
C LEU A 92 -22.60 7.62 -4.28
N ASN A 93 -23.32 8.19 -3.30
CA ASN A 93 -24.58 8.86 -3.60
C ASN A 93 -24.33 10.10 -4.49
N PRO A 94 -24.74 10.10 -5.77
CA PRO A 94 -24.36 11.15 -6.70
C PRO A 94 -24.94 12.51 -6.29
N LYS A 95 -26.14 12.53 -5.69
CA LYS A 95 -26.77 13.77 -5.20
C LYS A 95 -26.06 14.35 -3.99
N LEU A 96 -25.58 13.50 -3.08
CA LEU A 96 -24.83 13.97 -1.92
C LEU A 96 -23.40 14.36 -2.29
N ALA A 97 -22.79 13.68 -3.26
CA ALA A 97 -21.37 13.79 -3.59
C ALA A 97 -21.06 14.64 -4.83
N GLU A 98 -22.08 15.24 -5.48
CA GLU A 98 -21.96 16.02 -6.72
C GLU A 98 -20.79 17.01 -6.70
N ALA A 99 -20.74 17.87 -5.68
CA ALA A 99 -19.68 18.87 -5.55
C ALA A 99 -18.27 18.26 -5.42
N GLU A 100 -18.10 17.18 -4.66
CA GLU A 100 -16.80 16.51 -4.52
C GLU A 100 -16.40 15.75 -5.78
N ILE A 101 -17.35 15.16 -6.51
CA ILE A 101 -17.12 14.49 -7.80
C ILE A 101 -16.59 15.52 -8.80
N ASP A 102 -17.26 16.66 -8.92
CA ASP A 102 -16.85 17.75 -9.80
C ASP A 102 -15.45 18.29 -9.46
N VAL A 103 -15.20 18.57 -8.17
CA VAL A 103 -13.91 19.05 -7.70
C VAL A 103 -12.81 18.00 -7.95
N PHE A 104 -13.10 16.72 -7.71
CA PHE A 104 -12.16 15.63 -7.93
C PHE A 104 -11.76 15.54 -9.42
N PHE A 105 -12.72 15.42 -10.33
CA PHE A 105 -12.41 15.27 -11.75
C PHE A 105 -11.79 16.53 -12.35
N LYS A 106 -12.21 17.72 -11.91
CA LYS A 106 -11.53 18.97 -12.26
C LYS A 106 -10.07 18.96 -11.83
N SER A 107 -9.78 18.51 -10.60
CA SER A 107 -8.40 18.45 -10.09
C SER A 107 -7.51 17.48 -10.87
N VAL A 108 -8.06 16.34 -11.32
CA VAL A 108 -7.32 15.28 -12.01
C VAL A 108 -7.09 15.59 -13.50
N ARG A 109 -7.90 16.50 -14.08
CA ARG A 109 -7.85 16.90 -15.50
C ARG A 109 -6.46 17.17 -16.06
N PRO A 110 -5.49 17.82 -15.36
CA PRO A 110 -4.15 18.04 -15.88
C PRO A 110 -3.41 16.75 -16.28
N LEU A 111 -3.64 15.63 -15.56
CA LEU A 111 -3.08 14.33 -15.93
C LEU A 111 -3.72 13.79 -17.21
N ALA A 112 -5.05 13.86 -17.30
CA ALA A 112 -5.79 13.38 -18.47
C ALA A 112 -5.42 14.17 -19.74
N ALA A 113 -5.38 15.50 -19.64
CA ALA A 113 -5.05 16.40 -20.73
C ALA A 113 -3.64 16.17 -21.31
N GLN A 114 -2.72 15.64 -20.50
CA GLN A 114 -1.35 15.31 -20.92
C GLN A 114 -1.15 13.83 -21.26
N GLY A 115 -2.22 13.02 -21.27
CA GLY A 115 -2.13 11.58 -21.53
C GLY A 115 -1.40 10.80 -20.44
N LYS A 116 -1.36 11.33 -19.20
CA LYS A 116 -0.67 10.77 -18.03
C LYS A 116 -1.61 10.19 -16.98
N LEU A 117 -2.92 10.21 -17.21
CA LEU A 117 -3.89 9.51 -16.37
C LEU A 117 -4.01 8.04 -16.79
N GLY A 118 -3.71 7.12 -15.87
CA GLY A 118 -3.89 5.69 -16.05
C GLY A 118 -5.36 5.30 -15.95
N ALA A 119 -5.89 5.32 -14.73
CA ALA A 119 -7.30 5.18 -14.41
C ALA A 119 -7.66 5.90 -13.09
N VAL A 120 -8.94 6.15 -12.86
CA VAL A 120 -9.48 6.55 -11.56
C VAL A 120 -9.95 5.30 -10.83
N LEU A 121 -9.40 5.05 -9.65
CA LEU A 121 -9.79 3.94 -8.79
C LEU A 121 -10.92 4.35 -7.85
N VAL A 122 -12.07 3.68 -7.93
CA VAL A 122 -13.22 3.81 -7.04
C VAL A 122 -13.27 2.58 -6.13
N GLN A 123 -12.53 2.63 -5.01
CA GLN A 123 -12.56 1.57 -4.01
C GLN A 123 -13.69 1.80 -3.00
N LEU A 124 -14.56 0.80 -2.87
CA LEU A 124 -15.69 0.81 -1.93
C LEU A 124 -15.28 0.34 -0.54
N PRO A 125 -15.97 0.78 0.53
CA PRO A 125 -15.91 0.12 1.82
C PRO A 125 -16.47 -1.31 1.74
N PRO A 126 -16.23 -2.17 2.75
CA PRO A 126 -16.85 -3.49 2.86
C PRO A 126 -18.35 -3.37 3.18
N ARG A 127 -19.12 -2.94 2.18
CA ARG A 127 -20.56 -2.67 2.23
C ARG A 127 -21.21 -3.44 1.09
N GLY A 128 -22.35 -4.06 1.38
CA GLY A 128 -23.09 -4.85 0.41
C GLY A 128 -23.76 -3.98 -0.66
N ARG A 129 -24.16 -4.62 -1.76
CA ARG A 129 -24.86 -3.96 -2.88
C ARG A 129 -26.11 -3.20 -2.45
N GLU A 130 -26.90 -3.76 -1.54
CA GLU A 130 -28.14 -3.16 -1.05
C GLU A 130 -27.92 -1.85 -0.28
N GLU A 131 -26.72 -1.65 0.27
CA GLU A 131 -26.35 -0.43 1.01
C GLU A 131 -25.95 0.73 0.06
N ILE A 132 -25.79 0.45 -1.24
CA ILE A 132 -25.41 1.41 -2.28
C ILE A 132 -26.40 1.31 -3.46
N PRO A 133 -27.69 1.65 -3.26
CA PRO A 133 -28.74 1.41 -4.26
C PRO A 133 -28.62 2.30 -5.50
N TRP A 134 -27.87 3.40 -5.43
CA TRP A 134 -27.65 4.37 -6.51
C TRP A 134 -26.35 4.09 -7.30
N PHE A 135 -25.80 2.87 -7.23
CA PHE A 135 -24.54 2.54 -7.88
C PHE A 135 -24.56 2.81 -9.39
N GLU A 136 -25.61 2.41 -10.10
CA GLU A 136 -25.76 2.68 -11.54
C GLU A 136 -25.88 4.18 -11.83
N GLU A 137 -26.62 4.94 -11.00
CA GLU A 137 -26.70 6.40 -11.11
C GLU A 137 -25.31 7.05 -10.97
N PHE A 138 -24.48 6.55 -10.05
CA PHE A 138 -23.10 7.01 -9.90
C PHE A 138 -22.23 6.69 -11.12
N LEU A 139 -22.35 5.48 -11.70
CA LEU A 139 -21.59 5.14 -12.91
C LEU A 139 -21.95 6.08 -14.07
N ALA A 140 -23.21 6.51 -14.15
CA ALA A 140 -23.66 7.47 -15.16
C ALA A 140 -23.08 8.88 -14.99
N THR A 141 -22.49 9.22 -13.83
CA THR A 141 -21.82 10.53 -13.63
C THR A 141 -20.34 10.51 -14.02
N MET A 142 -19.79 9.36 -14.44
CA MET A 142 -18.37 9.27 -14.81
C MET A 142 -18.10 9.99 -16.13
N PRO A 143 -17.04 10.80 -16.24
CA PRO A 143 -16.74 11.52 -17.48
C PRO A 143 -16.26 10.58 -18.58
N GLU A 144 -16.71 10.85 -19.81
CA GLU A 144 -16.26 10.13 -20.99
C GLU A 144 -14.74 10.24 -21.19
N GLY A 145 -14.13 9.18 -21.74
CA GLY A 145 -12.70 9.14 -22.04
C GLY A 145 -11.78 8.97 -20.83
N VAL A 146 -12.32 8.92 -19.61
CA VAL A 146 -11.56 8.57 -18.40
C VAL A 146 -11.77 7.11 -18.07
N ARG A 147 -10.69 6.34 -17.95
CA ARG A 147 -10.77 4.97 -17.42
C ARG A 147 -11.14 5.03 -15.95
N VAL A 148 -12.25 4.40 -15.58
CA VAL A 148 -12.67 4.26 -14.18
C VAL A 148 -12.69 2.79 -13.83
N ALA A 149 -12.09 2.43 -12.69
CA ALA A 149 -12.07 1.07 -12.19
C ALA A 149 -12.73 1.00 -10.80
N VAL A 150 -13.64 0.07 -10.58
CA VAL A 150 -14.34 -0.11 -9.31
C VAL A 150 -13.81 -1.34 -8.58
N GLU A 151 -13.48 -1.14 -7.32
CA GLU A 151 -12.98 -2.17 -6.44
C GLU A 151 -13.97 -2.45 -5.31
N PHE A 152 -14.52 -3.66 -5.35
CA PHE A 152 -15.47 -4.15 -4.35
C PHE A 152 -14.74 -4.77 -3.15
N ARG A 153 -15.44 -4.77 -2.01
CA ARG A 153 -14.96 -5.30 -0.72
C ARG A 153 -15.98 -6.19 -0.01
N ASP A 154 -17.05 -6.55 -0.72
CA ASP A 154 -18.12 -7.40 -0.21
C ASP A 154 -18.53 -8.40 -1.31
N PRO A 155 -18.74 -9.69 -0.98
CA PRO A 155 -19.09 -10.72 -1.98
C PRO A 155 -20.38 -10.47 -2.74
N SER A 156 -21.33 -9.69 -2.20
CA SER A 156 -22.61 -9.42 -2.88
C SER A 156 -22.45 -8.66 -4.21
N TRP A 157 -21.29 -8.03 -4.43
CA TRP A 157 -20.95 -7.38 -5.69
C TRP A 157 -20.45 -8.35 -6.77
N LEU A 158 -19.97 -9.54 -6.41
CA LEU A 158 -19.37 -10.49 -7.34
C LEU A 158 -20.44 -11.33 -8.05
N SER A 159 -21.20 -10.69 -8.93
CA SER A 159 -22.29 -11.31 -9.69
C SER A 159 -22.27 -10.94 -11.16
N GLY A 160 -22.81 -11.82 -12.01
CA GLY A 160 -22.89 -11.60 -13.45
C GLY A 160 -23.69 -10.33 -13.83
N GLU A 161 -24.68 -9.96 -13.02
CA GLU A 161 -25.46 -8.73 -13.20
C GLU A 161 -24.58 -7.48 -13.00
N VAL A 162 -23.79 -7.45 -11.93
CA VAL A 162 -22.86 -6.33 -11.65
C VAL A 162 -21.79 -6.25 -12.73
N PHE A 163 -21.21 -7.37 -13.16
CA PHE A 163 -20.21 -7.36 -14.25
C PHE A 163 -20.83 -6.92 -15.59
N ALA A 164 -22.08 -7.29 -15.88
CA ALA A 164 -22.79 -6.79 -17.07
C ALA A 164 -23.07 -5.29 -16.99
N LEU A 165 -23.40 -4.78 -15.79
CA LEU A 165 -23.55 -3.35 -15.55
C LEU A 165 -22.24 -2.60 -15.78
N LEU A 166 -21.13 -3.08 -15.23
CA LEU A 166 -19.80 -2.49 -15.44
C LEU A 166 -19.44 -2.44 -16.94
N ARG A 167 -19.71 -3.52 -17.69
CA ARG A 167 -19.54 -3.58 -19.16
C ARG A 167 -20.36 -2.53 -19.89
N ARG A 168 -21.62 -2.32 -19.50
CA ARG A 168 -22.50 -1.30 -20.12
C ARG A 168 -21.91 0.11 -20.03
N TYR A 169 -21.22 0.41 -18.92
CA TYR A 169 -20.64 1.72 -18.66
C TYR A 169 -19.14 1.80 -19.01
N GLU A 170 -18.54 0.75 -19.59
CA GLU A 170 -17.09 0.66 -19.85
C GLU A 170 -16.22 0.94 -18.61
N VAL A 171 -16.69 0.47 -17.45
CA VAL A 171 -15.99 0.60 -16.17
C VAL A 171 -15.26 -0.69 -15.83
N GLY A 172 -13.98 -0.59 -15.52
CA GLY A 172 -13.14 -1.75 -15.18
C GLY A 172 -13.49 -2.31 -13.80
N TYR A 173 -13.63 -3.62 -13.70
CA TYR A 173 -13.60 -4.32 -12.42
C TYR A 173 -12.15 -4.42 -11.95
N VAL A 174 -11.91 -4.08 -10.69
CA VAL A 174 -10.62 -4.27 -10.05
C VAL A 174 -10.53 -5.69 -9.53
N VAL A 175 -9.66 -6.49 -10.15
CA VAL A 175 -9.29 -7.81 -9.68
C VAL A 175 -8.38 -7.65 -8.46
N VAL A 176 -8.69 -8.34 -7.36
CA VAL A 176 -7.98 -8.19 -6.09
C VAL A 176 -7.36 -9.52 -5.64
N ASP A 177 -6.14 -9.46 -5.09
CA ASP A 177 -5.61 -10.52 -4.21
C ASP A 177 -5.68 -10.00 -2.77
N GLU A 178 -6.65 -10.49 -1.99
CA GLU A 178 -6.87 -10.15 -0.59
C GLU A 178 -7.54 -11.31 0.17
N PRO A 179 -7.58 -11.30 1.52
CA PRO A 179 -8.12 -12.43 2.29
C PRO A 179 -9.65 -12.60 2.21
N LEU A 180 -10.41 -11.54 1.94
CA LEU A 180 -11.88 -11.57 2.01
C LEU A 180 -12.56 -12.08 0.74
N LEU A 181 -12.01 -11.71 -0.42
CA LEU A 181 -12.65 -11.95 -1.71
C LEU A 181 -11.80 -12.92 -2.52
N PRO A 182 -12.42 -13.85 -3.28
CA PRO A 182 -11.67 -14.65 -4.21
C PRO A 182 -11.03 -13.75 -5.29
N PRO A 183 -9.88 -14.13 -5.85
CA PRO A 183 -9.26 -13.41 -6.96
C PRO A 183 -10.01 -13.70 -8.27
N ALA A 184 -11.28 -13.32 -8.33
CA ALA A 184 -12.13 -13.45 -9.50
C ALA A 184 -11.56 -12.59 -10.63
N VAL A 185 -11.38 -13.18 -11.81
CA VAL A 185 -10.81 -12.49 -12.97
C VAL A 185 -11.93 -12.26 -13.98
N GLU A 186 -12.30 -11.01 -14.18
CA GLU A 186 -13.35 -10.59 -15.12
C GLU A 186 -12.89 -9.37 -15.91
N VAL A 187 -13.14 -9.35 -17.22
CA VAL A 187 -12.90 -8.20 -18.09
C VAL A 187 -14.23 -7.48 -18.30
N THR A 188 -14.30 -6.22 -17.84
CA THR A 188 -15.53 -5.41 -17.92
C THR A 188 -15.35 -4.09 -18.67
N ALA A 189 -14.17 -3.82 -19.21
CA ALA A 189 -13.88 -2.63 -20.02
C ALA A 189 -12.73 -2.93 -20.98
N GLY A 190 -12.42 -2.01 -21.90
CA GLY A 190 -11.24 -2.09 -22.78
C GLY A 190 -9.86 -2.07 -22.07
N PHE A 191 -9.81 -2.22 -20.74
CA PHE A 191 -8.63 -2.30 -19.88
C PHE A 191 -8.91 -3.19 -18.66
N SER A 192 -7.85 -3.65 -17.99
CA SER A 192 -7.95 -4.36 -16.72
C SER A 192 -7.15 -3.65 -15.63
N TYR A 193 -7.63 -3.77 -14.38
CA TYR A 193 -6.99 -3.19 -13.21
C TYR A 193 -6.84 -4.28 -12.14
N VAL A 194 -5.63 -4.47 -11.62
CA VAL A 194 -5.31 -5.52 -10.65
C VAL A 194 -4.65 -4.90 -9.42
N ARG A 195 -5.04 -5.32 -8.22
CA ARG A 195 -4.43 -4.88 -6.96
C ARG A 195 -4.06 -6.07 -6.09
N TRP A 196 -2.81 -6.11 -5.67
CA TRP A 196 -2.31 -7.12 -4.73
C TRP A 196 -2.21 -6.50 -3.34
N HIS A 197 -3.14 -6.86 -2.46
CA HIS A 197 -3.15 -6.37 -1.08
C HIS A 197 -2.22 -7.18 -0.19
N GLY A 198 -2.18 -8.48 -0.38
CA GLY A 198 -1.50 -9.41 0.51
C GLY A 198 -2.49 -10.37 1.14
N ARG A 199 -1.97 -11.43 1.75
CA ARG A 199 -2.76 -12.47 2.42
C ARG A 199 -2.48 -12.51 3.93
N GLY A 200 -2.01 -11.39 4.49
CA GLY A 200 -1.78 -11.28 5.93
C GLY A 200 -3.10 -11.33 6.72
N GLU A 201 -3.01 -11.46 8.05
CA GLU A 201 -4.21 -11.54 8.91
C GLU A 201 -4.79 -10.18 9.25
N ARG A 202 -4.02 -9.30 9.91
CA ARG A 202 -4.26 -7.85 10.08
C ARG A 202 -2.94 -7.21 10.50
N PRO A 203 -2.45 -6.15 9.83
CA PRO A 203 -2.98 -5.57 8.59
C PRO A 203 -2.73 -6.50 7.38
N TRP A 204 -3.73 -6.73 6.53
CA TRP A 204 -3.64 -7.61 5.34
C TRP A 204 -2.49 -7.30 4.39
N TYR A 205 -2.06 -6.04 4.41
CA TYR A 205 -1.01 -5.49 3.56
C TYR A 205 0.41 -5.60 4.14
N TYR A 206 0.58 -6.14 5.36
CA TYR A 206 1.88 -6.60 5.84
C TYR A 206 2.14 -8.02 5.32
N TYR A 207 2.50 -8.09 4.04
CA TYR A 207 2.66 -9.37 3.36
C TYR A 207 3.77 -9.26 2.33
N HIS A 208 4.65 -10.26 2.27
CA HIS A 208 5.66 -10.36 1.24
C HIS A 208 5.36 -11.61 0.42
N TYR A 209 4.86 -11.42 -0.81
CA TYR A 209 4.53 -12.55 -1.67
C TYR A 209 5.78 -13.36 -1.99
N SER A 210 5.64 -14.67 -1.95
CA SER A 210 6.64 -15.60 -2.48
C SER A 210 6.59 -15.64 -4.01
N LEU A 211 7.66 -16.13 -4.66
CA LEU A 211 7.66 -16.27 -6.13
C LEU A 211 6.59 -17.26 -6.58
N GLU A 212 6.41 -18.34 -5.83
CA GLU A 212 5.41 -19.38 -6.06
C GLU A 212 3.98 -18.82 -6.05
N GLU A 213 3.72 -17.77 -5.26
CA GLU A 213 2.42 -17.08 -5.25
C GLU A 213 2.26 -16.08 -6.39
N LEU A 214 3.36 -15.49 -6.87
CA LEU A 214 3.36 -14.52 -7.98
C LEU A 214 3.29 -15.22 -9.35
N GLU A 215 3.84 -16.41 -9.50
CA GLU A 215 3.84 -17.17 -10.77
C GLU A 215 2.44 -17.36 -11.37
N PRO A 216 1.42 -17.83 -10.62
CA PRO A 216 0.05 -17.92 -11.13
C PRO A 216 -0.53 -16.56 -11.53
N TRP A 217 -0.11 -15.48 -10.89
CA TRP A 217 -0.53 -14.12 -11.25
C TRP A 217 0.09 -13.65 -12.55
N ALA A 218 1.35 -13.98 -12.83
CA ALA A 218 1.99 -13.65 -14.11
C ALA A 218 1.20 -14.25 -15.29
N GLU A 219 0.74 -15.50 -15.17
CA GLU A 219 -0.09 -16.14 -16.20
C GLU A 219 -1.48 -15.48 -16.34
N ARG A 220 -2.13 -15.12 -15.23
CA ARG A 220 -3.39 -14.36 -15.27
C ARG A 220 -3.24 -13.00 -15.97
N LEU A 221 -2.13 -12.30 -15.72
CA LEU A 221 -1.87 -11.00 -16.35
C LEU A 221 -1.66 -11.13 -17.86
N LYS A 222 -0.99 -12.20 -18.33
CA LYS A 222 -0.86 -12.51 -19.76
C LYS A 222 -2.23 -12.78 -20.39
N GLN A 223 -3.07 -13.58 -19.75
CA GLN A 223 -4.44 -13.87 -20.22
C GLN A 223 -5.33 -12.61 -20.28
N LEU A 224 -5.19 -11.71 -19.30
CA LEU A 224 -5.86 -10.40 -19.34
C LEU A 224 -5.35 -9.57 -20.53
N ALA A 225 -4.04 -9.55 -20.74
CA ALA A 225 -3.40 -8.79 -21.83
C ALA A 225 -3.80 -9.26 -23.24
N GLU A 226 -4.35 -10.46 -23.41
CA GLU A 226 -4.90 -10.91 -24.69
C GLU A 226 -6.28 -10.30 -25.02
N GLN A 227 -6.98 -9.76 -24.00
CA GLN A 227 -8.38 -9.34 -24.08
C GLN A 227 -8.57 -7.83 -24.06
N VAL A 228 -7.58 -7.07 -23.59
CA VAL A 228 -7.72 -5.62 -23.36
C VAL A 228 -6.60 -4.82 -24.03
N SER A 229 -6.65 -3.49 -23.97
CA SER A 229 -5.60 -2.62 -24.53
C SER A 229 -4.44 -2.35 -23.55
N VAL A 230 -4.71 -2.43 -22.24
CA VAL A 230 -3.75 -2.17 -21.17
C VAL A 230 -4.18 -2.91 -19.90
N VAL A 231 -3.21 -3.48 -19.19
CA VAL A 231 -3.38 -4.02 -17.83
C VAL A 231 -2.60 -3.14 -16.87
N LEU A 232 -3.29 -2.57 -15.88
CA LEU A 232 -2.70 -1.75 -14.82
C LEU A 232 -2.67 -2.56 -13.52
N GLY A 233 -1.48 -2.90 -13.03
CA GLY A 233 -1.29 -3.69 -11.81
C GLY A 233 -0.59 -2.90 -10.71
N TYR A 234 -1.12 -2.92 -9.50
CA TYR A 234 -0.55 -2.20 -8.35
C TYR A 234 -0.39 -3.07 -7.11
N PHE A 235 0.84 -3.20 -6.64
CA PHE A 235 1.14 -3.81 -5.34
C PHE A 235 0.88 -2.80 -4.21
N ASN A 236 0.03 -3.18 -3.26
CA ASN A 236 -0.37 -2.35 -2.13
C ASN A 236 0.09 -2.90 -0.76
N ASN A 237 0.85 -4.00 -0.77
CA ASN A 237 1.55 -4.58 0.38
C ASN A 237 2.80 -3.77 0.75
N HIS A 238 2.62 -2.48 1.04
CA HIS A 238 3.68 -1.46 0.99
C HIS A 238 4.72 -1.53 2.10
N PHE A 239 4.49 -2.26 3.19
CA PHE A 239 5.43 -2.28 4.31
C PHE A 239 6.82 -2.81 3.92
N ARG A 240 7.86 -2.22 4.51
CA ARG A 240 9.28 -2.63 4.43
C ARG A 240 9.85 -2.74 3.02
N GLY A 241 9.21 -2.12 2.03
CA GLY A 241 9.58 -2.24 0.63
C GLY A 241 9.14 -3.54 -0.03
N PHE A 242 8.18 -4.29 0.54
CA PHE A 242 7.66 -5.50 -0.08
C PHE A 242 6.94 -5.22 -1.40
N ALA A 243 6.07 -4.21 -1.46
CA ALA A 243 5.38 -3.84 -2.69
C ALA A 243 6.32 -3.58 -3.88
N PRO A 244 7.36 -2.70 -3.78
CA PRO A 244 8.27 -2.51 -4.91
C PRO A 244 9.13 -3.74 -5.21
N HIS A 245 9.42 -4.59 -4.22
CA HIS A 245 10.13 -5.85 -4.44
C HIS A 245 9.29 -6.82 -5.27
N ASN A 246 8.05 -7.08 -4.84
CA ASN A 246 7.12 -7.95 -5.55
C ASN A 246 6.73 -7.38 -6.92
N ALA A 247 6.65 -6.05 -7.07
CA ALA A 247 6.46 -5.41 -8.38
C ALA A 247 7.62 -5.69 -9.34
N LEU A 248 8.87 -5.61 -8.88
CA LEU A 248 10.05 -5.94 -9.68
C LEU A 248 10.13 -7.44 -10.00
N GLN A 249 9.79 -8.31 -9.05
CA GLN A 249 9.69 -9.76 -9.27
C GLN A 249 8.63 -10.08 -10.33
N MET A 250 7.45 -9.45 -10.25
CA MET A 250 6.38 -9.62 -11.24
C MET A 250 6.83 -9.17 -12.64
N LEU A 251 7.48 -8.00 -12.75
CA LEU A 251 8.08 -7.56 -14.02
C LEU A 251 9.11 -8.57 -14.55
N SER A 252 9.89 -9.19 -13.67
CA SER A 252 10.86 -10.23 -14.04
C SER A 252 10.16 -11.51 -14.54
N LEU A 253 9.15 -12.00 -13.82
CA LEU A 253 8.34 -13.17 -14.19
C LEU A 253 7.61 -12.99 -15.53
N LEU A 254 7.18 -11.76 -15.83
CA LEU A 254 6.54 -11.40 -17.10
C LEU A 254 7.54 -11.19 -18.25
N GLY A 255 8.85 -11.21 -17.99
CA GLY A 255 9.88 -10.89 -19.00
C GLY A 255 9.89 -9.41 -19.41
N LEU A 256 9.32 -8.52 -18.60
CA LEU A 256 9.19 -7.08 -18.86
C LEU A 256 10.25 -6.24 -18.12
N ALA A 257 11.03 -6.86 -17.23
CA ALA A 257 12.06 -6.18 -16.47
C ALA A 257 13.26 -5.80 -17.36
N GLY A 258 13.57 -4.51 -17.46
CA GLY A 258 14.80 -4.01 -18.06
C GLY A 258 16.00 -4.11 -17.11
N ARG A 259 17.18 -3.73 -17.61
CA ARG A 259 18.44 -3.78 -16.85
C ARG A 259 18.36 -3.08 -15.49
N ARG A 260 17.77 -1.89 -15.43
CA ARG A 260 17.65 -1.12 -14.18
C ARG A 260 16.75 -1.81 -13.15
N GLN A 261 15.65 -2.38 -13.61
CA GLN A 261 14.74 -3.16 -12.76
C GLN A 261 15.43 -4.40 -12.20
N LEU A 262 16.17 -5.14 -13.03
CA LEU A 262 16.92 -6.32 -12.59
C LEU A 262 18.04 -5.97 -11.61
N GLU A 263 18.77 -4.88 -11.83
CA GLU A 263 19.78 -4.39 -10.89
C GLU A 263 19.18 -3.99 -9.53
N ALA A 264 18.02 -3.31 -9.56
CA ALA A 264 17.27 -2.95 -8.34
C ALA A 264 16.73 -4.19 -7.62
N LEU A 265 16.16 -5.15 -8.35
CA LEU A 265 15.66 -6.42 -7.81
C LEU A 265 16.79 -7.17 -7.09
N ALA A 266 17.93 -7.36 -7.75
CA ALA A 266 19.07 -8.05 -7.16
C ALA A 266 19.62 -7.33 -5.91
N ARG A 267 19.53 -6.00 -5.85
CA ARG A 267 19.88 -5.23 -4.64
C ARG A 267 18.88 -5.49 -3.51
N MET A 268 17.58 -5.49 -3.80
CA MET A 268 16.53 -5.78 -2.83
C MET A 268 16.62 -7.22 -2.31
N ASP A 269 16.89 -8.20 -3.19
CA ASP A 269 17.12 -9.59 -2.79
C ASP A 269 18.27 -9.70 -1.78
N ARG A 270 19.40 -9.03 -2.05
CA ARG A 270 20.52 -8.97 -1.10
C ARG A 270 20.15 -8.28 0.21
N TYR A 271 19.36 -7.21 0.15
CA TYR A 271 18.89 -6.50 1.33
C TYR A 271 18.03 -7.41 2.22
N PHE A 272 17.04 -8.10 1.65
CA PHE A 272 16.16 -8.99 2.42
C PHE A 272 16.86 -10.27 2.88
N ALA A 273 17.85 -10.77 2.13
CA ALA A 273 18.71 -11.87 2.56
C ALA A 273 19.60 -11.49 3.76
N ALA A 274 20.06 -10.23 3.81
CA ALA A 274 20.89 -9.71 4.90
C ALA A 274 20.06 -9.26 6.12
N ALA A 275 18.80 -8.87 5.93
CA ALA A 275 17.89 -8.37 6.96
C ALA A 275 16.58 -9.20 6.97
N PRO A 276 16.62 -10.45 7.48
CA PRO A 276 15.45 -11.32 7.49
C PRO A 276 14.26 -10.66 8.21
N PRO A 277 13.02 -11.11 7.94
CA PRO A 277 11.83 -10.56 8.56
C PRO A 277 11.97 -10.49 10.08
N ILE A 278 11.60 -9.33 10.62
CA ILE A 278 11.74 -8.96 12.04
C ILE A 278 11.21 -10.07 12.97
N GLY A 279 10.20 -10.86 12.54
CA GLY A 279 9.66 -11.97 13.33
C GLY A 279 10.63 -13.12 13.65
N TRP A 280 11.53 -13.53 12.75
CA TRP A 280 12.49 -14.62 13.02
C TRP A 280 13.91 -14.12 13.32
N GLY A 281 14.30 -12.97 12.75
CA GLY A 281 15.62 -12.37 13.00
C GLY A 281 15.74 -11.71 14.38
N ALA A 282 14.73 -10.94 14.81
CA ALA A 282 14.82 -10.15 16.04
C ALA A 282 14.82 -11.01 17.31
N VAL A 283 14.18 -12.17 17.31
CA VAL A 283 14.24 -13.14 18.42
C VAL A 283 15.67 -13.64 18.61
N LYS A 284 16.35 -14.00 17.52
CA LYS A 284 17.76 -14.44 17.52
C LYS A 284 18.71 -13.31 17.93
N GLU A 285 18.42 -12.07 17.54
CA GLU A 285 19.12 -10.87 17.98
C GLU A 285 18.96 -10.63 19.50
N LEU A 286 17.75 -10.82 20.05
CA LEU A 286 17.47 -10.73 21.48
C LEU A 286 18.13 -11.86 22.29
N GLU A 287 18.16 -13.08 21.77
CA GLU A 287 18.92 -14.21 22.34
C GLU A 287 20.42 -13.91 22.40
N SER A 288 20.96 -13.22 21.39
CA SER A 288 22.34 -12.69 21.39
C SER A 288 22.54 -11.41 22.21
N GLY A 289 21.46 -10.88 22.81
CA GLY A 289 21.48 -9.73 23.72
C GLY A 289 21.43 -8.35 23.05
N ARG A 290 21.20 -8.23 21.74
CA ARG A 290 21.26 -6.95 20.99
C ARG A 290 19.92 -6.21 20.96
N VAL A 291 19.50 -5.70 22.12
CA VAL A 291 18.23 -4.94 22.30
C VAL A 291 18.14 -3.70 21.39
N GLU A 292 19.25 -3.02 21.19
CA GLU A 292 19.33 -1.78 20.40
C GLU A 292 18.93 -2.00 18.93
N GLU A 293 19.34 -3.12 18.34
CA GLU A 293 19.01 -3.46 16.94
C GLU A 293 17.52 -3.74 16.76
N VAL A 294 16.89 -4.38 17.74
CA VAL A 294 15.43 -4.58 17.74
C VAL A 294 14.69 -3.25 17.86
N LEU A 295 15.19 -2.34 18.71
CA LEU A 295 14.61 -1.00 18.83
C LEU A 295 14.81 -0.16 17.56
N ARG A 296 15.97 -0.28 16.88
CA ARG A 296 16.18 0.33 15.55
C ARG A 296 15.19 -0.21 14.53
N ALA A 297 14.94 -1.52 14.53
CA ALA A 297 13.97 -2.14 13.63
C ALA A 297 12.54 -1.63 13.90
N LEU A 298 12.12 -1.56 15.16
CA LEU A 298 10.78 -1.10 15.55
C LEU A 298 10.57 0.41 15.35
N ALA A 299 11.58 1.24 15.57
CA ALA A 299 11.44 2.71 15.52
C ALA A 299 11.91 3.35 14.21
N GLY A 300 12.83 2.70 13.50
CA GLY A 300 13.65 3.30 12.45
C GLY A 300 14.80 4.14 13.00
N GLU A 301 15.85 4.31 12.18
CA GLU A 301 17.11 4.92 12.59
C GLU A 301 16.94 6.33 13.18
N ARG A 302 16.15 7.19 12.52
CA ARG A 302 15.94 8.57 12.96
C ARG A 302 15.25 8.65 14.34
N ARG A 303 14.23 7.83 14.59
CA ARG A 303 13.52 7.83 15.89
C ARG A 303 14.37 7.17 16.96
N PHE A 304 15.15 6.16 16.59
CA PHE A 304 16.12 5.53 17.49
C PHE A 304 17.15 6.54 18.01
N GLN A 305 17.82 7.29 17.11
CA GLN A 305 18.79 8.33 17.50
C GLN A 305 18.18 9.40 18.40
N ARG A 306 16.97 9.88 18.06
CA ARG A 306 16.22 10.83 18.90
C ARG A 306 15.80 10.26 20.26
N GLY A 307 15.70 8.93 20.37
CA GLY A 307 15.46 8.24 21.64
C GLY A 307 16.69 8.29 22.54
N LEU A 308 17.90 8.13 21.97
CA LEU A 308 19.18 8.24 22.69
C LEU A 308 19.41 9.63 23.28
N GLU A 309 18.90 10.67 22.61
CA GLU A 309 18.98 12.07 23.08
C GLU A 309 18.16 12.35 24.35
N ILE A 310 17.18 11.50 24.68
CA ILE A 310 16.35 11.67 25.89
C ILE A 310 17.17 11.24 27.11
N SER A 311 17.20 12.05 28.16
CA SER A 311 17.97 11.71 29.36
C SER A 311 17.31 10.56 30.11
N SER A 312 18.12 9.66 30.70
CA SER A 312 17.57 8.59 31.55
C SER A 312 16.88 9.14 32.81
N SER A 313 17.23 10.37 33.24
CA SER A 313 16.53 11.06 34.33
C SER A 313 15.11 11.51 33.97
N GLU A 314 14.76 11.54 32.68
CA GLU A 314 13.40 11.84 32.21
C GLU A 314 12.52 10.59 32.10
N VAL A 315 13.02 9.43 32.53
CA VAL A 315 12.27 8.17 32.56
C VAL A 315 12.01 7.76 34.00
N GLN A 316 10.73 7.61 34.33
CA GLN A 316 10.26 7.03 35.59
C GLN A 316 9.44 5.81 35.26
N TYR A 317 9.66 4.68 35.94
CA TYR A 317 8.87 3.48 35.72
C TYR A 317 8.71 2.67 37.00
N SER A 318 7.67 1.85 37.04
CA SER A 318 7.47 0.78 37.99
C SER A 318 7.19 -0.52 37.23
N LEU A 319 7.78 -1.61 37.71
CA LEU A 319 7.45 -2.95 37.23
C LEU A 319 6.18 -3.41 37.94
N THR A 320 5.22 -3.90 37.18
CA THR A 320 3.97 -4.48 37.70
C THR A 320 4.01 -5.99 37.50
N GLU A 321 3.07 -6.72 38.10
CA GLU A 321 2.96 -8.18 37.90
C GLU A 321 2.78 -8.54 36.41
N ASN A 322 2.16 -7.67 35.63
CA ASN A 322 1.80 -7.91 34.24
C ASN A 322 2.54 -7.01 33.23
N GLY A 323 3.53 -6.22 33.65
CA GLY A 323 4.31 -5.40 32.71
C GLY A 323 4.95 -4.15 33.33
N VAL A 324 4.77 -2.99 32.69
CA VAL A 324 5.48 -1.75 33.01
C VAL A 324 4.54 -0.55 32.96
N SER A 325 4.47 0.20 34.06
CA SER A 325 3.88 1.55 34.07
C SER A 325 5.02 2.56 34.06
N ALA A 326 5.00 3.51 33.13
CA ALA A 326 6.09 4.45 32.97
C ALA A 326 5.64 5.85 32.54
N ARG A 327 6.53 6.81 32.80
CA ARG A 327 6.48 8.17 32.29
C ARG A 327 7.80 8.49 31.62
N VAL A 328 7.74 8.91 30.36
CA VAL A 328 8.89 9.42 29.60
C VAL A 328 8.62 10.88 29.29
N LYS A 329 9.40 11.78 29.89
CA LYS A 329 9.11 13.22 29.94
C LYS A 329 7.76 13.49 30.62
N SER A 330 6.81 14.09 29.91
CA SER A 330 5.45 14.35 30.39
C SER A 330 4.44 13.29 29.92
N TYR A 331 4.87 12.30 29.14
CA TYR A 331 4.01 11.34 28.46
C TYR A 331 3.92 10.02 29.22
N GLN A 332 2.72 9.44 29.29
CA GLN A 332 2.47 8.14 29.93
C GLN A 332 2.72 6.99 28.97
N VAL A 333 3.30 5.90 29.46
CA VAL A 333 3.43 4.63 28.75
C VAL A 333 2.95 3.52 29.67
N GLU A 334 2.06 2.67 29.18
CA GLU A 334 1.66 1.45 29.87
C GLU A 334 1.93 0.25 28.96
N VAL A 335 2.66 -0.73 29.50
CA VAL A 335 2.93 -2.01 28.85
C VAL A 335 2.20 -3.07 29.66
N ASP A 336 1.15 -3.64 29.09
CA ASP A 336 0.42 -4.79 29.65
C ASP A 336 0.76 -6.02 28.83
N ARG A 337 1.60 -6.90 29.38
CA ARG A 337 2.03 -8.15 28.76
C ARG A 337 0.89 -9.18 28.72
N ALA A 338 0.05 -9.22 29.75
CA ALA A 338 -1.02 -10.20 29.85
C ALA A 338 -2.13 -9.92 28.82
N GLY A 339 -2.50 -8.65 28.68
CA GLY A 339 -3.44 -8.17 27.66
C GLY A 339 -2.82 -7.86 26.30
N ARG A 340 -1.50 -8.02 26.15
CA ARG A 340 -0.71 -7.60 24.98
C ARG A 340 -1.08 -6.19 24.52
N ARG A 341 -1.06 -5.23 25.43
CA ARG A 341 -1.44 -3.84 25.15
C ARG A 341 -0.29 -2.91 25.44
N LEU A 342 0.02 -2.06 24.46
CA LEU A 342 1.02 -1.01 24.57
C LEU A 342 0.31 0.33 24.40
N TYR A 343 0.13 1.06 25.49
CA TYR A 343 -0.48 2.38 25.50
C TYR A 343 0.60 3.46 25.58
N HIS A 344 0.42 4.54 24.82
CA HIS A 344 1.22 5.75 24.96
C HIS A 344 0.47 6.98 24.45
N ASP A 345 0.61 8.14 25.09
CA ASP A 345 -0.20 9.33 24.79
C ASP A 345 0.51 10.41 23.91
N CYS A 346 1.73 10.14 23.42
CA CYS A 346 2.46 11.12 22.64
C CYS A 346 1.99 11.24 21.17
N GLU A 347 2.12 12.44 20.60
CA GLU A 347 1.66 12.75 19.24
C GLU A 347 2.39 11.98 18.13
N ASP A 348 3.68 11.65 18.32
CA ASP A 348 4.43 10.84 17.35
C ASP A 348 3.90 9.40 17.34
N TRP A 349 3.56 8.86 18.51
CA TRP A 349 3.00 7.51 18.65
C TRP A 349 1.63 7.36 18.02
N LYS A 350 0.74 8.34 18.19
CA LYS A 350 -0.60 8.37 17.57
C LYS A 350 -0.56 8.16 16.05
N LYS A 351 0.49 8.67 15.40
CA LYS A 351 0.69 8.55 13.94
C LYS A 351 1.25 7.20 13.52
N LEU A 352 1.78 6.42 14.47
CA LEU A 352 2.49 5.16 14.23
C LEU A 352 1.65 3.93 14.57
N LEU A 353 0.47 4.09 15.20
CA LEU A 353 -0.41 3.00 15.64
C LEU A 353 -0.67 1.99 14.51
N GLU A 354 -1.10 2.47 13.34
CA GLU A 354 -1.42 1.60 12.19
C GLU A 354 -0.19 0.85 11.66
N SER A 355 1.00 1.44 11.79
CA SER A 355 2.26 0.85 11.34
C SER A 355 2.96 -0.02 12.39
N LYS A 356 2.41 -0.10 13.61
CA LYS A 356 3.02 -0.78 14.77
C LYS A 356 4.49 -0.45 15.00
N ARG A 357 4.85 0.83 14.77
CA ARG A 357 6.21 1.35 14.97
C ARG A 357 6.36 2.07 16.29
N PHE A 358 7.59 2.08 16.80
CA PHE A 358 7.92 2.77 18.05
C PHE A 358 8.24 4.23 17.81
N CYS A 359 7.74 5.10 18.70
CA CYS A 359 8.22 6.47 18.79
C CYS A 359 9.56 6.52 19.57
N LYS A 360 10.21 7.68 19.55
CA LYS A 360 11.46 7.91 20.31
C LYS A 360 11.33 7.68 21.84
N HIS A 361 10.16 7.89 22.42
CA HIS A 361 9.96 7.70 23.86
C HIS A 361 9.95 6.23 24.26
N LEU A 362 9.35 5.36 23.43
CA LEU A 362 9.39 3.91 23.64
C LEU A 362 10.81 3.37 23.48
N VAL A 363 11.57 3.85 22.49
CA VAL A 363 13.01 3.52 22.38
C VAL A 363 13.71 3.85 23.70
N LYS A 364 13.51 5.07 24.22
CA LYS A 364 14.16 5.47 25.47
C LYS A 364 13.71 4.62 26.66
N LEU A 365 12.42 4.32 26.78
CA LEU A 365 11.89 3.49 27.87
C LEU A 365 12.58 2.12 27.89
N PHE A 366 12.59 1.42 26.75
CA PHE A 366 13.17 0.08 26.66
C PHE A 366 14.70 0.06 26.82
N LEU A 367 15.40 1.17 26.57
CA LEU A 367 16.82 1.30 26.91
C LEU A 367 17.06 1.59 28.41
N SER A 368 16.07 2.14 29.13
CA SER A 368 16.15 2.47 30.55
C SER A 368 15.68 1.35 31.49
N LEU A 369 14.85 0.44 31.00
CA LEU A 369 14.39 -0.73 31.75
C LEU A 369 15.54 -1.72 32.02
N PRO A 370 15.42 -2.60 33.04
CA PRO A 370 16.36 -3.68 33.24
C PRO A 370 16.45 -4.54 31.96
N ARG A 371 17.67 -4.87 31.55
CA ARG A 371 17.93 -5.51 30.24
C ARG A 371 17.07 -6.75 29.99
N GLU A 372 16.90 -7.60 30.99
CA GLU A 372 16.09 -8.82 30.84
C GLU A 372 14.60 -8.53 30.70
N VAL A 373 14.07 -7.53 31.42
CA VAL A 373 12.67 -7.08 31.27
C VAL A 373 12.42 -6.56 29.85
N SER A 374 13.34 -5.72 29.33
CA SER A 374 13.25 -5.24 27.95
C SER A 374 13.31 -6.39 26.94
N LYS A 375 14.22 -7.34 27.13
CA LYS A 375 14.35 -8.49 26.22
C LYS A 375 13.08 -9.33 26.18
N GLU A 376 12.52 -9.67 27.34
CA GLU A 376 11.30 -10.48 27.41
C GLU A 376 10.12 -9.79 26.72
N ILE A 377 9.90 -8.50 27.02
CA ILE A 377 8.78 -7.76 26.45
C ILE A 377 8.97 -7.58 24.95
N LEU A 378 10.17 -7.17 24.50
CA LEU A 378 10.43 -7.00 23.07
C LEU A 378 10.37 -8.33 22.32
N ALA A 379 10.80 -9.45 22.93
CA ALA A 379 10.66 -10.76 22.31
C ALA A 379 9.19 -11.10 22.07
N ASP A 380 8.32 -10.87 23.06
CA ASP A 380 6.88 -11.11 22.90
C ASP A 380 6.23 -10.14 21.89
N ILE A 381 6.54 -8.84 21.96
CA ILE A 381 6.06 -7.84 21.00
C ILE A 381 6.46 -8.21 19.58
N VAL A 382 7.71 -8.64 19.38
CA VAL A 382 8.21 -8.85 18.02
C VAL A 382 7.77 -10.20 17.45
N SER A 383 7.63 -11.21 18.30
CA SER A 383 7.11 -12.53 17.92
C SER A 383 5.60 -12.53 17.70
N ASN A 384 4.88 -11.68 18.43
CA ASN A 384 3.43 -11.64 18.43
C ASN A 384 2.91 -10.24 18.09
N LEU A 385 3.62 -9.51 17.22
CA LEU A 385 3.34 -8.10 16.92
C LEU A 385 1.88 -7.88 16.51
N GLU A 386 1.27 -8.87 15.87
CA GLU A 386 -0.12 -8.80 15.46
C GLU A 386 -1.15 -8.90 16.58
N GLU A 387 -0.81 -9.60 17.64
CA GLU A 387 -1.65 -9.75 18.83
C GLU A 387 -1.52 -8.59 19.81
N TRP A 388 -0.53 -7.70 19.59
CA TRP A 388 -0.35 -6.51 20.43
C TRP A 388 -1.25 -5.35 19.98
N ASP A 389 -2.08 -4.85 20.91
CA ASP A 389 -2.89 -3.64 20.79
C ASP A 389 -2.05 -2.39 21.06
N PHE A 390 -1.83 -1.57 20.03
CA PHE A 390 -1.13 -0.30 20.14
C PHE A 390 -2.21 0.79 20.35
N ALA A 391 -2.30 1.32 21.56
CA ALA A 391 -3.35 2.24 21.99
C ALA A 391 -2.80 3.63 22.32
N SER A 392 -3.62 4.68 22.19
CA SER A 392 -3.25 6.05 22.55
C SER A 392 -4.33 6.81 23.31
#